data_AF-A0A7C3PH26-F1
#
_entry.id   AF-A0A7C3PH26-F1
#
_cell.length_a   1.000
_cell.length_b   1.000
_cell.length_c   1.000
_cell.angle_alpha   90.00
_cell.angle_beta   90.00
_cell.angle_gamma   90.00
#
_symmetry.space_group_name_H-M   'P 1'
#
loop_
_entity.id
_entity.type
_entity.pdbx_description
1 polymer ?
#
loop_
_entity_poly.entity_id
_entity_poly.type
_entity_poly.pdbx_seq_one_letter_code
_entity_poly.pdbx_strand_id
1 'polypeptide(L)'
;MHRHSPINAAARMRSFGAESARGFTLIEVIVVVLLLGVVAGMTVPRLVTGDRRRAEASVAAVAGLLTIIAQRELLGGERLSLEYSAEDGRFRLMALRVRGDWRGDGHAEWGEDPLAPAAVLEGVSLHGALFDGVEADPKRWRWELAPGQPRRALSLVFRTEPRIRPQAAWLIELLPSDSQARISVLNAAEGFGGDPAMGRVIDLDALGLGDSTW
;
A
#
# COMPACT_ATOMS: atom_id res chain seq x y z
N MET A 1 -66.94 47.76 -50.52
CA MET A 1 -66.26 48.36 -49.36
C MET A 1 -65.94 47.22 -48.40
N HIS A 2 -64.71 47.21 -47.85
CA HIS A 2 -64.15 46.26 -46.86
C HIS A 2 -63.40 45.02 -47.36
N ARG A 3 -62.08 45.14 -47.18
CA ARG A 3 -60.98 44.18 -47.27
C ARG A 3 -61.18 43.01 -46.30
N HIS A 4 -60.60 41.86 -46.61
CA HIS A 4 -59.57 41.27 -45.74
C HIS A 4 -58.61 40.38 -46.55
N SER A 5 -57.34 40.52 -46.19
CA SER A 5 -56.11 40.09 -46.86
C SER A 5 -55.75 38.60 -46.70
N PRO A 6 -54.76 38.12 -47.50
CA PRO A 6 -54.34 36.71 -47.59
C PRO A 6 -53.23 36.36 -46.58
N ILE A 7 -53.27 35.17 -45.98
CA ILE A 7 -52.25 34.62 -45.05
C ILE A 7 -52.41 33.07 -45.11
N ASN A 8 -51.56 32.27 -45.76
CA ASN A 8 -50.25 31.74 -45.34
C ASN A 8 -49.76 30.83 -46.49
N ALA A 9 -48.60 30.95 -47.14
CA ALA A 9 -47.22 30.97 -46.63
C ALA A 9 -46.88 29.77 -45.72
N ALA A 10 -45.89 28.99 -46.16
CA ALA A 10 -45.17 27.94 -45.43
C ALA A 10 -45.81 26.54 -45.35
N ALA A 11 -45.51 25.72 -46.35
CA ALA A 11 -45.06 24.35 -46.09
C ALA A 11 -44.18 23.86 -47.26
N ARG A 12 -43.03 24.53 -47.48
CA ARG A 12 -41.89 23.85 -48.11
C ARG A 12 -41.37 22.84 -47.09
N MET A 13 -42.01 21.68 -47.04
CA MET A 13 -41.50 20.53 -46.32
C MET A 13 -40.25 20.09 -47.06
N ARG A 14 -39.11 20.61 -46.59
CA ARG A 14 -37.79 20.08 -46.93
C ARG A 14 -37.87 18.58 -46.65
N SER A 15 -37.77 17.77 -47.70
CA SER A 15 -37.45 16.37 -47.55
C SER A 15 -36.14 16.32 -46.78
N PHE A 16 -36.23 16.07 -45.48
CA PHE A 16 -35.12 15.46 -44.76
C PHE A 16 -34.83 14.21 -45.56
N GLY A 17 -33.68 14.20 -46.22
CA GLY A 17 -33.18 12.99 -46.85
C GLY A 17 -33.34 11.89 -45.82
N ALA A 18 -34.03 10.83 -46.22
CA ALA A 18 -33.95 9.57 -45.51
C ALA A 18 -32.48 9.15 -45.61
N GLU A 19 -31.63 9.72 -44.75
CA GLU A 19 -30.38 9.10 -44.38
C GLU A 19 -30.78 7.71 -43.92
N SER A 20 -30.45 6.74 -44.76
CA SER A 20 -30.75 5.35 -44.51
C SER A 20 -30.18 5.04 -43.13
N ALA A 21 -31.06 4.87 -42.14
CA ALA A 21 -30.69 4.37 -40.84
C ALA A 21 -30.21 2.94 -41.06
N ARG A 22 -28.91 2.82 -41.37
CA ARG A 22 -28.22 1.55 -41.53
C ARG A 22 -28.16 0.95 -40.13
N GLY A 23 -29.06 0.02 -39.85
CA GLY A 23 -29.00 -0.81 -38.66
C GLY A 23 -27.67 -1.58 -38.66
N PHE A 24 -27.06 -1.70 -37.49
CA PHE A 24 -25.87 -2.52 -37.29
C PHE A 24 -26.16 -3.95 -37.74
N THR A 25 -25.25 -4.51 -38.53
CA THR A 25 -25.41 -5.89 -39.01
C THR A 25 -25.08 -6.89 -37.89
N LEU A 26 -25.66 -8.08 -37.92
CA LEU A 26 -25.35 -9.15 -36.94
C LEU A 26 -23.85 -9.45 -36.91
N ILE A 27 -23.21 -9.47 -38.09
CA ILE A 27 -21.77 -9.72 -38.21
C ILE A 27 -20.95 -8.61 -37.56
N GLU A 28 -21.37 -7.34 -37.66
CA GLU A 28 -20.70 -6.21 -37.02
C GLU A 28 -20.77 -6.30 -35.51
N VAL A 29 -21.91 -6.70 -34.94
CA VAL A 29 -22.03 -6.95 -33.50
C VAL A 29 -21.09 -8.09 -33.07
N ILE A 30 -21.04 -9.20 -33.81
CA ILE A 30 -20.14 -10.32 -33.50
C ILE A 30 -18.67 -9.86 -33.53
N VAL A 31 -18.26 -9.14 -34.56
CA VAL A 31 -16.88 -8.63 -34.68
C VAL A 31 -16.56 -7.65 -33.56
N VAL A 32 -17.47 -6.75 -33.19
CA VAL A 32 -17.29 -5.81 -32.08
C VAL A 32 -17.10 -6.56 -30.75
N VAL A 33 -17.93 -7.55 -30.44
CA VAL A 33 -17.82 -8.31 -29.19
C VAL A 33 -16.52 -9.13 -29.16
N LEU A 34 -16.07 -9.68 -30.31
CA LEU A 34 -14.79 -10.35 -30.43
C LEU A 34 -13.60 -9.39 -30.22
N LEU A 35 -13.64 -8.21 -30.83
CA LEU A 35 -12.62 -7.18 -30.64
C LEU A 35 -12.57 -6.71 -29.19
N LEU A 36 -13.73 -6.48 -28.55
CA LEU A 36 -13.82 -6.17 -27.13
C LEU A 36 -13.24 -7.30 -26.27
N GLY A 37 -13.49 -8.57 -26.63
CA GLY A 37 -12.92 -9.73 -25.95
C GLY A 37 -11.39 -9.77 -26.02
N VAL A 38 -10.82 -9.53 -27.19
CA VAL A 38 -9.35 -9.47 -27.38
C VAL A 38 -8.74 -8.31 -26.59
N VAL A 39 -9.32 -7.11 -26.71
CA VAL A 39 -8.85 -5.91 -25.98
C VAL A 39 -8.95 -6.11 -24.47
N ALA A 40 -10.06 -6.67 -23.98
CA ALA A 40 -10.25 -6.98 -22.58
C ALA A 40 -9.23 -8.00 -22.08
N GLY A 41 -9.00 -9.08 -22.85
CA GLY A 41 -8.02 -10.12 -22.55
C GLY A 41 -6.58 -9.60 -22.42
N MET A 42 -6.21 -8.59 -23.23
CA MET A 42 -4.88 -7.97 -23.17
C MET A 42 -4.74 -6.93 -22.05
N THR A 43 -5.83 -6.24 -21.67
CA THR A 43 -5.76 -5.09 -20.74
C THR A 43 -5.87 -5.50 -19.27
N VAL A 44 -6.68 -6.51 -18.95
CA VAL A 44 -6.95 -6.95 -17.56
C VAL A 44 -5.69 -7.40 -16.80
N PRO A 45 -4.78 -8.22 -17.36
CA PRO A 45 -3.60 -8.70 -16.61
C PRO A 45 -2.66 -7.58 -16.16
N ARG A 46 -2.59 -6.48 -16.94
CA ARG A 46 -1.68 -5.36 -16.69
C ARG A 46 -2.11 -4.51 -15.50
N LEU A 47 -3.42 -4.34 -15.29
CA LEU A 47 -3.97 -3.60 -14.15
C LEU A 47 -3.78 -4.36 -12.84
N VAL A 48 -4.10 -5.66 -12.84
CA VAL A 48 -3.95 -6.56 -11.69
C VAL A 48 -2.49 -6.63 -11.20
N THR A 49 -1.54 -6.68 -12.12
CA THR A 49 -0.11 -6.72 -11.77
C THR A 49 0.40 -5.38 -11.21
N GLY A 50 -0.19 -4.26 -11.65
CA GLY A 50 0.21 -2.92 -11.20
C GLY A 50 -0.08 -2.68 -9.72
N ASP A 51 -1.29 -3.04 -9.25
CA ASP A 51 -1.69 -2.80 -7.87
C ASP A 51 -0.89 -3.63 -6.87
N ARG A 52 -0.60 -4.90 -7.20
CA ARG A 52 0.28 -5.75 -6.38
C ARG A 52 1.69 -5.19 -6.26
N ARG A 53 2.26 -4.70 -7.37
CA ARG A 53 3.61 -4.09 -7.35
C ARG A 53 3.67 -2.84 -6.47
N ARG A 54 2.60 -2.04 -6.45
CA ARG A 54 2.51 -0.89 -5.53
C ARG A 54 2.48 -1.34 -4.07
N ALA A 55 1.68 -2.36 -3.75
CA ALA A 55 1.64 -2.95 -2.42
C ALA A 55 3.02 -3.47 -1.96
N GLU A 56 3.71 -4.21 -2.84
CA GLU A 56 5.08 -4.70 -2.59
C GLU A 56 6.07 -3.54 -2.37
N ALA A 57 5.97 -2.47 -3.17
CA ALA A 57 6.81 -1.28 -3.01
C ALA A 57 6.54 -0.56 -1.68
N SER A 58 5.28 -0.44 -1.24
CA SER A 58 4.93 0.13 0.06
C SER A 58 5.48 -0.70 1.22
N VAL A 59 5.36 -2.03 1.17
CA VAL A 59 5.94 -2.94 2.19
C VAL A 59 7.46 -2.79 2.23
N ALA A 60 8.12 -2.75 1.06
CA ALA A 60 9.56 -2.54 0.97
C ALA A 60 10.00 -1.17 1.52
N ALA A 61 9.21 -0.11 1.30
CA ALA A 61 9.49 1.21 1.87
C ALA A 61 9.44 1.21 3.39
N VAL A 62 8.46 0.51 4.00
CA VAL A 62 8.39 0.34 5.46
C VAL A 62 9.60 -0.45 5.98
N ALA A 63 9.99 -1.54 5.33
CA ALA A 63 11.19 -2.29 5.71
C ALA A 63 12.47 -1.43 5.59
N GLY A 64 12.53 -0.56 4.58
CA GLY A 64 13.60 0.42 4.42
C GLY A 64 13.68 1.40 5.60
N LEU A 65 12.54 1.94 6.05
CA LEU A 65 12.48 2.78 7.24
C LEU A 65 12.96 2.05 8.50
N LEU A 66 12.49 0.82 8.73
CA LEU A 66 12.93 -0.01 9.86
C LEU A 66 14.43 -0.32 9.81
N THR A 67 14.97 -0.53 8.61
CA THR A 67 16.42 -0.72 8.42
C THR A 67 17.21 0.54 8.73
N ILE A 68 16.71 1.73 8.33
CA ILE A 68 17.33 3.01 8.71
C ILE A 68 17.36 3.17 10.22
N ILE A 69 16.25 2.85 10.90
CA ILE A 69 16.17 2.88 12.37
C ILE A 69 17.25 1.97 12.98
N ALA A 70 17.30 0.71 12.55
CA ALA A 70 18.27 -0.28 13.03
C ALA A 70 19.72 0.20 12.90
N GLN A 71 20.07 0.77 11.73
CA GLN A 71 21.42 1.28 11.46
C GLN A 71 21.74 2.49 12.33
N ARG A 72 20.78 3.39 12.56
CA ARG A 72 21.00 4.60 13.35
C ARG A 72 21.08 4.34 14.85
N GLU A 73 20.33 3.36 15.35
CA GLU A 73 20.48 2.91 16.74
C GLU A 73 21.87 2.33 17.00
N LEU A 74 22.44 1.56 16.06
CA LEU A 74 23.81 1.02 16.17
C LEU A 74 24.88 2.11 16.23
N LEU A 75 24.66 3.22 15.51
CA LEU A 75 25.61 4.34 15.49
C LEU A 75 25.54 5.20 16.76
N GLY A 76 24.47 5.06 17.56
CA GLY A 76 24.30 5.65 18.89
C GLY A 76 24.32 7.19 18.89
N GLY A 77 23.18 7.84 19.10
CA GLY A 77 23.23 9.29 19.38
C GLY A 77 21.92 10.06 19.29
N GLU A 78 20.92 9.54 18.59
CA GLU A 78 19.65 10.25 18.42
C GLU A 78 18.49 9.49 19.05
N ARG A 79 17.60 10.22 19.73
CA ARG A 79 16.34 9.68 20.19
C ARG A 79 15.37 9.68 19.01
N LEU A 80 14.97 8.49 18.59
CA LEU A 80 14.12 8.28 17.44
C LEU A 80 12.74 7.82 17.86
N SER A 81 11.77 7.98 16.99
CA SER A 81 10.43 7.43 17.17
C SER A 81 9.85 7.04 15.82
N LEU A 82 9.33 5.83 15.71
CA LEU A 82 8.53 5.39 14.57
C LEU A 82 7.05 5.62 14.89
N GLU A 83 6.36 6.36 14.03
CA GLU A 83 4.93 6.61 14.15
C GLU A 83 4.17 6.01 12.98
N TYR A 84 3.01 5.40 13.28
CA TYR A 84 2.05 4.95 12.29
C TYR A 84 0.69 5.63 12.49
N SER A 85 0.04 6.02 11.38
CA SER A 85 -1.35 6.47 11.35
C SER A 85 -2.11 5.76 10.23
N ALA A 86 -3.19 5.07 10.57
CA ALA A 86 -4.09 4.43 9.62
C ALA A 86 -4.98 5.44 8.86
N GLU A 87 -5.15 6.66 9.38
CA GLU A 87 -5.91 7.73 8.70
C GLU A 87 -5.27 8.09 7.35
N ASP A 88 -3.95 8.27 7.36
CA ASP A 88 -3.18 8.62 6.17
C ASP A 88 -2.43 7.42 5.57
N GLY A 89 -2.44 6.27 6.26
CA GLY A 89 -1.67 5.08 5.89
C GLY A 89 -0.16 5.33 5.88
N ARG A 90 0.38 6.10 6.84
CA ARG A 90 1.78 6.56 6.81
C ARG A 90 2.59 6.07 7.99
N PHE A 91 3.81 5.63 7.69
CA PHE A 91 4.90 5.44 8.64
C PHE A 91 5.86 6.61 8.55
N ARG A 92 6.23 7.17 9.71
CA ARG A 92 7.14 8.31 9.80
C ARG A 92 8.22 8.05 10.83
N LEU A 93 9.45 8.34 10.46
CA LEU A 93 10.55 8.42 11.41
C LEU A 93 10.63 9.85 11.95
N MET A 94 10.50 9.96 13.25
CA MET A 94 10.67 11.20 14.01
C MET A 94 12.03 11.16 14.70
N ALA A 95 12.72 12.29 14.76
CA ALA A 95 13.93 12.46 15.55
C ALA A 95 13.74 13.62 16.52
N LEU A 96 14.17 13.44 17.76
CA LEU A 96 14.21 14.52 18.74
C LEU A 96 15.44 15.37 18.45
N ARG A 97 15.22 16.64 18.07
CA ARG A 97 16.29 17.59 17.75
C ARG A 97 16.22 18.77 18.71
N VAL A 98 17.37 19.26 19.14
CA VAL A 98 17.44 20.52 19.89
C VAL A 98 17.37 21.66 18.88
N ARG A 99 16.26 22.38 18.88
CA ARG A 99 16.11 23.61 18.11
C ARG A 99 16.47 24.77 19.03
N GLY A 100 17.64 25.35 18.80
CA GLY A 100 18.09 26.55 19.51
C GLY A 100 18.34 27.71 18.56
N ASP A 101 18.19 28.91 19.09
CA ASP A 101 18.72 30.11 18.45
C ASP A 101 20.21 30.29 18.81
N TRP A 102 20.88 31.21 18.12
CA TRP A 102 22.28 31.56 18.42
C TRP A 102 22.47 32.19 19.81
N ARG A 103 21.39 32.47 20.55
CA ARG A 103 21.44 33.02 21.91
C ARG A 103 21.47 31.93 22.99
N GLY A 104 21.28 30.66 22.62
CA GLY A 104 21.47 29.53 23.52
C GLY A 104 20.17 28.99 24.16
N ASP A 105 19.00 29.53 23.80
CA ASP A 105 17.71 29.00 24.26
C ASP A 105 17.25 27.88 23.32
N GLY A 106 17.82 26.69 23.53
CA GLY A 106 17.46 25.46 22.82
C GLY A 106 16.37 24.68 23.52
N HIS A 107 15.30 24.32 22.81
CA HIS A 107 14.32 23.34 23.27
C HIS A 107 14.32 22.11 22.36
N ALA A 108 14.11 20.94 22.96
CA ALA A 108 14.04 19.69 22.24
C ALA A 108 12.66 19.54 21.59
N GLU A 109 12.62 19.41 20.27
CA GLU A 109 11.40 19.24 19.48
C GLU A 109 11.45 17.93 18.68
N TRP A 110 10.34 17.22 18.64
CA TRP A 110 10.17 16.09 17.73
C TRP A 110 9.85 16.62 16.33
N GLY A 111 10.67 16.27 15.36
CA GLY A 111 10.44 16.58 13.95
C GLY A 111 10.61 15.36 13.08
N GLU A 112 9.96 15.36 11.92
CA GLU A 112 10.18 14.33 10.90
C GLU A 112 11.66 14.30 10.49
N ASP A 113 12.16 13.10 10.23
CA ASP A 113 13.53 12.92 9.80
C ASP A 113 13.68 13.22 8.30
N PRO A 114 14.47 14.24 7.89
CA PRO A 114 14.61 14.61 6.49
C PRO A 114 15.41 13.57 5.69
N LEU A 115 16.16 12.68 6.36
CA LEU A 115 16.96 11.64 5.73
C LEU A 115 16.18 10.32 5.57
N ALA A 116 15.00 10.20 6.18
CA ALA A 116 14.17 9.01 6.13
C ALA A 116 12.75 9.37 5.66
N PRO A 117 12.49 9.31 4.34
CA PRO A 117 11.19 9.69 3.79
C PRO A 117 10.08 8.78 4.34
N ALA A 118 8.93 9.39 4.64
CA ALA A 118 7.76 8.65 5.12
C ALA A 118 7.34 7.55 4.14
N ALA A 119 7.02 6.37 4.66
CA ALA A 119 6.47 5.28 3.84
C ALA A 119 4.94 5.37 3.83
N VAL A 120 4.37 5.53 2.65
CA VAL A 120 2.92 5.58 2.44
C VAL A 120 2.45 4.22 1.93
N LEU A 121 1.39 3.71 2.55
CA LEU A 121 0.78 2.44 2.17
C LEU A 121 -0.16 2.66 0.97
N GLU A 122 0.13 1.98 -0.14
CA GLU A 122 -0.70 1.98 -1.36
C GLU A 122 -1.07 0.55 -1.72
N GLY A 123 -2.36 0.24 -1.75
CA GLY A 123 -2.85 -1.11 -2.11
C GLY A 123 -2.58 -2.18 -1.04
N VAL A 124 -2.16 -1.75 0.14
CA VAL A 124 -1.87 -2.60 1.30
C VAL A 124 -2.32 -1.88 2.56
N SER A 125 -2.77 -2.61 3.56
CA SER A 125 -3.08 -2.07 4.89
C SER A 125 -2.29 -2.80 5.97
N LEU A 126 -1.99 -2.09 7.05
CA LEU A 126 -1.46 -2.69 8.26
C LEU A 126 -2.59 -3.47 8.94
N HIS A 127 -2.39 -4.77 9.11
CA HIS A 127 -3.33 -5.67 9.76
C HIS A 127 -3.04 -5.84 11.25
N GLY A 128 -1.76 -5.83 11.62
CA GLY A 128 -1.33 -5.96 13.01
C GLY A 128 0.10 -5.44 13.21
N ALA A 129 0.38 -4.97 14.42
CA ALA A 129 1.71 -4.56 14.86
C ALA A 129 1.97 -5.10 16.25
N LEU A 130 3.12 -5.72 16.47
CA LEU A 130 3.50 -6.34 17.74
C LEU A 130 4.86 -5.80 18.19
N PHE A 131 4.93 -5.42 19.47
CA PHE A 131 6.16 -5.00 20.14
C PHE A 131 6.50 -5.99 21.24
N ASP A 132 7.58 -6.75 21.09
CA ASP A 132 7.95 -7.88 21.96
C ASP A 132 6.76 -8.83 22.22
N GLY A 133 5.98 -9.12 21.18
CA GLY A 133 4.82 -9.99 21.30
C GLY A 133 3.52 -9.30 21.71
N VAL A 134 3.58 -8.05 22.18
CA VAL A 134 2.40 -7.31 22.62
C VAL A 134 1.78 -6.56 21.46
N GLU A 135 0.51 -6.85 21.16
CA GLU A 135 -0.25 -6.17 20.11
C GLU A 135 -0.43 -4.68 20.41
N ALA A 136 -0.18 -3.85 19.39
CA ALA A 136 -0.44 -2.42 19.42
C ALA A 136 -1.76 -2.08 18.71
N ASP A 137 -2.33 -0.92 19.04
CA ASP A 137 -3.53 -0.41 18.36
C ASP A 137 -3.25 -0.30 16.84
N PRO A 138 -3.95 -1.07 15.98
CA PRO A 138 -3.69 -1.08 14.54
C PRO A 138 -4.07 0.24 13.86
N LYS A 139 -4.73 1.19 14.53
CA LYS A 139 -5.09 2.48 13.96
C LYS A 139 -3.98 3.51 14.10
N ARG A 140 -3.31 3.54 15.25
CA ARG A 140 -2.28 4.52 15.53
C ARG A 140 -1.39 4.05 16.67
N TRP A 141 -0.09 4.15 16.47
CA TRP A 141 0.87 3.88 17.52
C TRP A 141 2.14 4.68 17.30
N ARG A 142 2.93 4.76 18.37
CA ARG A 142 4.23 5.43 18.42
C ARG A 142 5.19 4.52 19.17
N TRP A 143 6.31 4.20 18.54
CA TRP A 143 7.40 3.43 19.13
C TRP A 143 8.61 4.31 19.29
N GLU A 144 8.89 4.72 20.53
CA GLU A 144 10.08 5.49 20.85
C GLU A 144 11.29 4.57 21.04
N LEU A 145 12.41 4.97 20.45
CA LEU A 145 13.70 4.30 20.54
C LEU A 145 14.64 5.23 21.30
N ALA A 146 14.86 4.89 22.56
CA ALA A 146 15.71 5.67 23.45
C ALA A 146 17.17 5.18 23.38
N PRO A 147 18.15 6.09 23.28
CA PRO A 147 19.56 5.71 23.30
C PRO A 147 19.90 4.91 24.56
N GLY A 148 20.62 3.81 24.39
CA GLY A 148 21.08 2.96 25.50
C GLY A 148 20.01 2.01 26.08
N GLN A 149 18.78 2.02 25.55
CA GLN A 149 17.82 0.95 25.85
C GLN A 149 18.00 -0.21 24.86
N PRO A 150 17.81 -1.46 25.31
CA PRO A 150 17.79 -2.60 24.39
C PRO A 150 16.65 -2.42 23.40
N ARG A 151 16.95 -2.58 22.11
CA ARG A 151 15.95 -2.52 21.05
C ARG A 151 14.93 -3.64 21.23
N ARG A 152 13.66 -3.26 21.18
CA ARG A 152 12.51 -4.17 21.23
C ARG A 152 12.30 -4.87 19.87
N ALA A 153 11.80 -6.09 19.89
CA ALA A 153 11.38 -6.76 18.66
C ALA A 153 10.12 -6.08 18.11
N LEU A 154 10.10 -5.81 16.80
CA LEU A 154 8.94 -5.31 16.09
C LEU A 154 8.53 -6.28 14.99
N SER A 155 7.25 -6.64 14.97
CA SER A 155 6.64 -7.43 13.91
C SER A 155 5.43 -6.68 13.33
N LEU A 156 5.40 -6.49 12.02
CA LEU A 156 4.32 -5.80 11.31
C LEU A 156 3.72 -6.71 10.25
N VAL A 157 2.40 -6.85 10.27
CA VAL A 157 1.66 -7.69 9.32
C VAL A 157 0.89 -6.80 8.36
N PHE A 158 1.13 -7.02 7.08
CA PHE A 158 0.50 -6.29 5.99
C PHE A 158 -0.38 -7.23 5.17
N ARG A 159 -1.50 -6.72 4.68
CA ARG A 159 -2.37 -7.44 3.74
C ARG A 159 -2.76 -6.53 2.60
N THR A 160 -2.85 -7.07 1.39
CA THR A 160 -3.44 -6.34 0.26
C THR A 160 -4.85 -5.89 0.62
N GLU A 161 -5.25 -4.72 0.11
CA GLU A 161 -6.62 -4.27 0.28
C GLU A 161 -7.62 -5.29 -0.33
N PRO A 162 -8.86 -5.42 0.21
CA PRO A 162 -9.83 -6.41 -0.26
C PRO A 162 -10.16 -6.35 -1.76
N ARG A 163 -10.01 -5.16 -2.37
CA ARG A 163 -10.26 -4.93 -3.81
C ARG A 163 -9.15 -5.47 -4.72
N ILE A 164 -7.94 -5.65 -4.21
CA ILE A 164 -6.79 -6.12 -4.97
C ILE A 164 -6.78 -7.65 -4.95
N ARG A 165 -6.59 -8.28 -6.11
CA ARG A 165 -6.46 -9.73 -6.24
C ARG A 165 -5.23 -10.06 -7.08
N PRO A 166 -4.53 -11.19 -6.85
CA PRO A 166 -4.73 -12.11 -5.73
C PRO A 166 -4.40 -11.45 -4.39
N GLN A 167 -5.06 -11.91 -3.34
CA GLN A 167 -4.77 -11.45 -1.98
C GLN A 167 -3.36 -11.92 -1.60
N ALA A 168 -2.59 -11.05 -0.97
CA ALA A 168 -1.26 -11.34 -0.48
C ALA A 168 -1.07 -10.73 0.91
N ALA A 169 -0.19 -11.34 1.68
CA ALA A 169 0.17 -10.90 3.01
C ALA A 169 1.68 -10.90 3.17
N TRP A 170 2.19 -9.95 3.95
CA TRP A 170 3.61 -9.81 4.25
C TRP A 170 3.80 -9.63 5.74
N LEU A 171 4.88 -10.20 6.25
CA LEU A 171 5.39 -9.96 7.60
C LEU A 171 6.71 -9.19 7.46
N ILE A 172 6.82 -8.07 8.16
CA ILE A 172 8.10 -7.38 8.36
C ILE A 172 8.53 -7.57 9.79
N GLU A 173 9.76 -8.06 10.00
CA GLU A 173 10.34 -8.25 11.32
C GLU A 173 11.61 -7.43 11.48
N LEU A 174 11.76 -6.80 12.63
CA LEU A 174 13.00 -6.21 13.09
C LEU A 174 13.31 -6.74 14.50
N LEU A 175 14.24 -7.69 14.58
CA LEU A 175 14.63 -8.31 15.84
C LEU A 175 15.67 -7.45 16.58
N PRO A 176 15.82 -7.61 17.92
CA PRO A 176 16.73 -6.81 18.74
C PRO A 176 18.18 -6.75 18.26
N SER A 177 18.67 -7.79 17.57
CA SER A 177 20.05 -7.89 17.06
C SER A 177 20.21 -7.60 15.56
N ASP A 178 19.12 -7.47 14.81
CA ASP A 178 19.18 -7.40 13.36
C ASP A 178 19.61 -6.00 12.87
N SER A 179 20.57 -5.92 11.95
CA SER A 179 20.96 -4.64 11.35
C SER A 179 20.02 -4.18 10.24
N GLN A 180 19.08 -5.03 9.84
CA GLN A 180 18.12 -4.79 8.75
C GLN A 180 16.79 -5.44 9.07
N ALA A 181 15.70 -4.84 8.59
CA ALA A 181 14.39 -5.47 8.65
C ALA A 181 14.27 -6.59 7.61
N ARG A 182 13.57 -7.66 7.97
CA ARG A 182 13.34 -8.82 7.10
C ARG A 182 11.90 -8.79 6.61
N ILE A 183 11.69 -9.13 5.33
CA ILE A 183 10.37 -9.28 4.73
C ILE A 183 10.14 -10.75 4.43
N SER A 184 9.01 -11.28 4.88
CA SER A 184 8.53 -12.63 4.59
C SER A 184 7.15 -12.56 3.94
N VAL A 185 6.94 -13.32 2.87
CA VAL A 185 5.61 -13.46 2.25
C VAL A 185 4.83 -14.50 3.05
N LEU A 186 3.63 -14.14 3.51
CA LEU A 186 2.76 -15.05 4.24
C LEU A 186 1.82 -15.76 3.27
N ASN A 187 1.73 -17.08 3.38
CA ASN A 187 0.73 -17.84 2.65
C ASN A 187 -0.65 -17.55 3.24
N ALA A 188 -1.64 -17.27 2.39
CA ALA A 188 -3.00 -16.91 2.82
C ALA A 188 -3.73 -17.98 3.67
N ALA A 189 -3.17 -19.20 3.77
CA ALA A 189 -3.70 -20.30 4.57
C ALA A 189 -3.20 -20.30 6.03
N GLU A 190 -2.14 -19.57 6.35
CA GLU A 190 -1.56 -19.56 7.70
C GLU A 190 -2.15 -18.40 8.52
N GLY A 191 -3.13 -18.74 9.35
CA GLY A 191 -3.75 -17.80 10.29
C GLY A 191 -2.73 -17.27 11.31
N PHE A 192 -2.83 -15.96 11.61
CA PHE A 192 -2.02 -15.28 12.62
C PHE A 192 -2.57 -15.63 14.01
N GLY A 193 -2.14 -16.76 14.57
CA GLY A 193 -2.57 -17.27 15.88
C GLY A 193 -1.42 -17.67 16.81
N GLY A 194 -0.17 -17.33 16.48
CA GLY A 194 1.01 -17.70 17.24
C GLY A 194 1.63 -16.52 17.99
N ASP A 195 2.00 -16.76 19.25
CA ASP A 195 2.83 -15.91 20.11
C ASP A 195 4.10 -15.42 19.36
N PRO A 196 4.33 -14.11 19.21
CA PRO A 196 5.49 -13.58 18.49
C PRO A 196 6.82 -13.83 19.21
N ALA A 197 6.79 -14.20 20.49
CA ALA A 197 7.98 -14.68 21.20
C ALA A 197 8.34 -16.13 20.83
N MET A 198 7.40 -16.88 20.21
CA MET A 198 7.60 -18.20 19.62
C MET A 198 7.33 -18.20 18.11
N GLY A 199 8.07 -17.37 17.37
CA GLY A 199 7.97 -17.28 15.90
C GLY A 199 9.12 -17.91 15.12
N ARG A 200 10.04 -18.63 15.77
CA ARG A 200 11.07 -19.45 15.07
C ARG A 200 10.52 -20.84 14.77
N VAL A 201 9.30 -20.93 14.25
CA VAL A 201 8.90 -22.12 13.49
C VAL A 201 9.25 -21.80 12.05
N ILE A 202 10.52 -22.03 11.73
CA ILE A 202 10.93 -22.25 10.35
C ILE A 202 10.13 -23.49 9.93
N ASP A 203 9.12 -23.28 9.09
CA ASP A 203 8.53 -24.38 8.35
C ASP A 203 9.64 -24.94 7.44
N LEU A 204 10.22 -26.07 7.86
CA LEU A 204 11.28 -26.76 7.13
C LEU A 204 10.76 -27.36 5.82
N ASP A 205 9.44 -27.44 5.65
CA ASP A 205 8.79 -28.00 4.47
C ASP A 205 8.82 -26.97 3.32
N ALA A 206 8.80 -25.67 3.65
CA ALA A 206 8.90 -24.57 2.68
C ALA A 206 10.29 -24.42 2.03
N LEU A 207 11.33 -25.08 2.55
CA LEU A 207 12.70 -25.08 2.01
C LEU A 207 13.05 -26.36 1.22
N GLY A 208 12.11 -27.31 1.08
CA GLY A 208 12.31 -28.52 0.27
C GLY A 208 13.40 -29.47 0.81
N LEU A 209 13.68 -29.45 2.11
CA LEU A 209 14.76 -30.22 2.75
C LEU A 209 14.27 -31.40 3.61
N GLY A 210 13.01 -31.84 3.42
CA GLY A 210 12.35 -32.85 4.26
C GLY A 210 12.84 -34.31 4.13
N ASP A 211 13.87 -34.61 3.32
CA ASP A 211 14.19 -36.00 2.95
C ASP A 211 15.66 -36.41 3.14
N SER A 212 16.32 -35.89 4.18
CA SER A 212 17.57 -36.51 4.67
C SER A 212 17.36 -37.09 6.06
N THR A 213 17.15 -38.40 6.08
CA THR A 213 17.22 -39.26 7.26
C THR A 213 18.67 -39.31 7.75
N TRP A 214 18.87 -39.08 9.05
CA TRP A 214 20.03 -39.56 9.79
C TRP A 214 19.55 -40.43 10.94
#